data_AF-A0A3C0GA27-F1
#
_entry.id   AF-A0A3C0GA27-F1
#
_cell.length_a   1.000
_cell.length_b   1.000
_cell.length_c   1.000
_cell.angle_alpha   90.00
_cell.angle_beta   90.00
_cell.angle_gamma   90.00
#
_symmetry.space_group_name_H-M   'P 1'
#
loop_
_entity.id
_entity.type
_entity.pdbx_description
1 polymer ?
#
loop_
_entity_poly.entity_id
_entity_poly.type
_entity_poly.pdbx_seq_one_letter_code
_entity_poly.pdbx_strand_id
1 'polypeptide(L)'
;PTTQDYSALKKLNEEQLPVAKHKLHDWTHFAGLYAAEHVAATEFVIGATFVALGAKTMDIILGLLIGNILAVLSWTFITSPIAVDTRLSLYTYLNKIAGDSMTKLYNWANVIIFSVISAAMITVSATAVRFAFDIPAQLNWYPTNMWFVV
;
A
#
# COMPACT_ATOMS: atom_id res chain seq x y z
N PRO A 1 9.75 -25.56 39.60
CA PRO A 1 8.59 -25.39 38.70
C PRO A 1 8.19 -23.91 38.63
N THR A 2 8.70 -23.19 37.63
CA THR A 2 8.37 -21.78 37.38
C THR A 2 6.97 -21.71 36.77
N THR A 3 5.99 -21.28 37.56
CA THR A 3 4.66 -20.91 37.08
C THR A 3 4.80 -19.68 36.18
N GLN A 4 4.95 -19.89 34.88
CA GLN A 4 4.91 -18.78 33.92
C GLN A 4 3.51 -18.18 33.94
N ASP A 5 3.45 -16.89 34.22
CA ASP A 5 2.21 -16.13 34.31
C ASP A 5 1.71 -15.81 32.88
N TYR A 6 0.85 -16.67 32.35
CA TYR A 6 0.25 -16.52 31.02
C TYR A 6 -0.86 -15.44 30.96
N SER A 7 -1.13 -14.73 32.06
CA SER A 7 -2.18 -13.70 32.11
C SER A 7 -1.88 -12.51 31.18
N ALA A 8 -0.61 -12.16 31.00
CA ALA A 8 -0.17 -11.12 30.07
C ALA A 8 -0.39 -11.49 28.59
N LEU A 9 -0.30 -12.78 28.24
CA LEU A 9 -0.55 -13.29 26.89
C LEU A 9 -2.03 -13.27 26.53
N LYS A 10 -2.92 -13.38 27.53
CA LYS A 10 -4.38 -13.37 27.33
C LYS A 10 -4.95 -12.00 26.94
N LYS A 11 -4.17 -10.93 27.13
CA LYS A 11 -4.53 -9.54 26.76
C LYS A 11 -3.92 -9.09 25.42
N LEU A 12 -3.03 -9.87 24.84
CA LEU A 12 -2.40 -9.55 23.56
C LEU A 12 -3.29 -10.06 22.42
N ASN A 13 -3.59 -9.19 21.46
CA ASN A 13 -4.33 -9.57 20.26
C ASN A 13 -3.43 -10.49 19.40
N GLU A 14 -3.98 -11.50 18.73
CA GLU A 14 -3.19 -12.47 17.95
C GLU A 14 -2.33 -11.79 16.86
N GLU A 15 -2.79 -10.65 16.34
CA GLU A 15 -2.09 -9.82 15.36
C GLU A 15 -0.82 -9.11 15.90
N GLN A 16 -0.67 -9.04 17.23
CA GLN A 16 0.50 -8.46 17.89
C GLN A 16 1.60 -9.50 18.14
N LEU A 17 1.34 -10.78 17.85
CA LEU A 17 2.30 -11.86 18.00
C LEU A 17 3.06 -12.09 16.70
N PRO A 18 4.34 -12.50 16.77
CA PRO A 18 5.11 -12.79 15.58
C PRO A 18 4.50 -13.98 14.82
N VAL A 19 4.44 -13.88 13.50
CA VAL A 19 3.85 -14.93 12.65
C VAL A 19 4.57 -16.26 12.87
N ALA A 20 3.80 -17.29 13.24
CA ALA A 20 4.33 -18.61 13.55
C ALA A 20 4.95 -19.27 12.30
N LYS A 21 6.06 -19.99 12.50
CA LYS A 21 6.84 -20.64 11.42
C LYS A 21 6.04 -21.59 10.51
N HIS A 22 4.91 -22.11 10.99
CA HIS A 22 4.05 -23.04 10.25
C HIS A 22 2.97 -22.34 9.40
N LYS A 23 2.87 -21.01 9.45
CA LYS A 23 1.94 -20.18 8.64
C LYS A 23 2.69 -19.36 7.57
N LEU A 24 3.91 -19.75 7.23
CA LEU A 24 4.67 -19.07 6.18
C LEU A 24 4.14 -19.51 4.81
N HIS A 25 3.89 -18.55 3.93
CA HIS A 25 3.45 -18.80 2.57
C HIS A 25 4.65 -18.99 1.63
N ASP A 26 4.46 -19.80 0.59
CA ASP A 26 5.47 -20.06 -0.43
C ASP A 26 5.75 -18.84 -1.32
N TRP A 27 6.91 -18.86 -1.99
CA TRP A 27 7.37 -17.79 -2.89
C TRP A 27 6.37 -17.41 -4.00
N THR A 28 5.54 -18.36 -4.43
CA THR A 28 4.49 -18.11 -5.44
C THR A 28 3.39 -17.18 -4.94
N HIS A 29 3.01 -17.30 -3.67
CA HIS A 29 2.04 -16.40 -3.04
C HIS A 29 2.63 -15.00 -2.90
N PHE A 30 3.91 -14.91 -2.55
CA PHE A 30 4.64 -13.63 -2.52
C PHE A 30 4.69 -12.98 -3.91
N ALA A 31 5.07 -13.73 -4.94
CA ALA A 31 5.15 -13.20 -6.31
C ALA A 31 3.78 -12.74 -6.83
N GLY A 32 2.72 -13.49 -6.53
CA GLY A 32 1.35 -13.10 -6.88
C GLY A 32 0.89 -11.81 -6.20
N LEU A 33 1.11 -11.69 -4.89
CA LEU A 33 0.79 -10.48 -4.14
C LEU A 33 1.64 -9.29 -4.58
N TYR A 34 2.94 -9.50 -4.78
CA TYR A 34 3.87 -8.48 -5.24
C TYR A 34 3.47 -7.93 -6.62
N ALA A 35 3.14 -8.80 -7.56
CA ALA A 35 2.68 -8.41 -8.89
C ALA A 35 1.33 -7.68 -8.85
N ALA A 36 0.40 -8.12 -8.01
CA ALA A 36 -0.91 -7.47 -7.89
C ALA A 36 -0.81 -6.05 -7.30
N GLU A 37 0.08 -5.83 -6.32
CA GLU A 37 0.24 -4.54 -5.66
C GLU A 37 1.07 -3.54 -6.49
N HIS A 38 2.10 -4.02 -7.21
CA HIS A 38 2.96 -3.12 -8.00
C HIS A 38 2.36 -2.71 -9.35
N VAL A 39 1.40 -3.45 -9.91
CA VAL A 39 0.69 -3.04 -11.13
C VAL A 39 -0.38 -2.01 -10.76
N ALA A 40 0.05 -0.79 -10.48
CA ALA A 40 -0.84 0.31 -10.13
C ALA A 40 -1.15 1.18 -11.36
N ALA A 41 -2.44 1.37 -11.65
CA ALA A 41 -2.90 2.22 -12.76
C ALA A 41 -2.41 3.68 -12.68
N THR A 42 -2.04 4.13 -11.47
CA THR A 42 -1.51 5.47 -11.20
C THR A 42 -0.20 5.75 -11.92
N GLU A 43 0.65 4.74 -12.12
CA GLU A 43 1.93 4.88 -12.84
C GLU A 43 1.71 5.29 -14.30
N PHE A 44 0.66 4.77 -14.95
CA PHE A 44 0.30 5.14 -16.32
C PHE A 44 -0.16 6.61 -16.42
N VAL A 45 -0.93 7.08 -15.43
CA VAL A 45 -1.41 8.47 -15.38
C VAL A 45 -0.23 9.44 -15.16
N ILE A 46 0.70 9.08 -14.26
CA ILE A 46 1.91 9.86 -14.00
C ILE A 46 2.81 9.90 -15.26
N GLY A 47 3.02 8.75 -15.92
CA GLY A 47 3.77 8.68 -17.17
C GLY A 47 3.16 9.56 -18.27
N ALA A 48 1.84 9.48 -18.46
CA ALA A 48 1.13 10.33 -19.42
C ALA A 48 1.26 11.83 -19.09
N THR A 49 1.25 12.18 -17.81
CA THR A 49 1.44 13.57 -17.35
C THR A 49 2.85 14.07 -17.65
N PHE A 50 3.89 13.26 -17.44
CA PHE A 50 5.27 13.64 -17.80
C PHE A 50 5.43 13.85 -19.31
N VAL A 51 4.83 13.00 -20.14
CA VAL A 51 4.81 13.20 -21.60
C VAL A 51 4.11 14.51 -21.95
N ALA A 52 2.95 14.79 -21.33
CA ALA A 52 2.20 16.01 -21.58
C ALA A 52 2.96 17.29 -21.15
N LEU A 53 3.81 17.19 -20.13
CA LEU A 53 4.70 18.26 -19.67
C LEU A 53 5.98 18.40 -20.52
N GLY A 54 6.14 17.58 -21.57
CA GLY A 54 7.24 17.67 -22.53
C GLY A 54 8.45 16.78 -22.24
N ALA A 55 8.35 15.83 -21.30
CA ALA A 55 9.40 14.84 -21.10
C ALA A 55 9.45 13.86 -22.27
N LYS A 56 10.67 13.47 -22.70
CA LYS A 56 10.82 12.46 -23.75
C LYS A 56 10.43 11.10 -23.21
N THR A 57 9.81 10.28 -24.04
CA THR A 57 9.43 8.89 -23.71
C THR A 57 10.61 8.08 -23.18
N MET A 58 11.80 8.28 -23.75
CA MET A 58 13.02 7.58 -23.31
C MET A 58 13.44 7.97 -21.89
N ASP A 59 13.28 9.23 -21.49
CA ASP A 59 13.62 9.70 -20.14
C ASP A 59 12.67 9.09 -19.11
N ILE A 60 11.38 8.93 -19.48
CA ILE A 60 10.37 8.28 -18.64
C ILE A 60 10.67 6.80 -18.48
N ILE A 61 11.00 6.09 -19.58
CA ILE A 61 11.32 4.66 -19.53
C ILE A 61 12.58 4.40 -18.70
N LEU A 62 13.63 5.19 -18.90
CA LEU A 62 14.87 5.06 -18.13
C LEU A 62 14.66 5.42 -16.66
N GLY A 63 13.91 6.49 -16.38
CA GLY A 63 13.53 6.88 -15.03
C GLY A 63 12.73 5.80 -14.32
N LEU A 64 11.75 5.18 -15.00
CA LEU A 64 10.95 4.07 -14.48
C LEU A 64 11.82 2.84 -14.21
N LEU A 65 12.71 2.48 -15.12
CA LEU A 65 13.61 1.33 -14.96
C LEU A 65 14.53 1.51 -13.74
N ILE A 66 15.19 2.66 -13.65
CA ILE A 66 16.10 2.97 -12.55
C ILE A 66 15.33 3.06 -11.23
N GLY A 67 14.17 3.74 -11.25
CA GLY A 67 13.30 3.89 -10.08
C GLY A 67 12.85 2.55 -9.52
N ASN A 68 12.38 1.63 -10.37
CA ASN A 68 11.95 0.29 -9.94
C ASN A 68 13.11 -0.55 -9.40
N ILE A 69 14.29 -0.49 -10.02
CA ILE A 69 15.47 -1.18 -9.50
C ILE A 69 15.83 -0.63 -8.11
N LEU A 70 15.88 0.70 -7.94
CA LEU A 70 16.17 1.32 -6.66
C LEU A 70 15.12 0.99 -5.59
N ALA A 71 13.83 0.96 -5.97
CA ALA A 71 12.76 0.53 -5.08
C ALA A 71 12.99 -0.90 -4.61
N VAL A 72 13.25 -1.83 -5.54
CA VAL A 72 13.55 -3.24 -5.23
C VAL A 72 14.75 -3.39 -4.31
N LEU A 73 15.84 -2.69 -4.60
CA LEU A 73 17.04 -2.74 -3.77
C LEU A 73 16.78 -2.16 -2.37
N SER A 74 16.02 -1.06 -2.27
CA SER A 74 15.68 -0.43 -1.00
C SER A 74 14.94 -1.39 -0.06
N TRP A 75 13.85 -2.02 -0.52
CA TRP A 75 13.11 -2.92 0.34
C TRP A 75 13.80 -4.28 0.51
N THR A 76 14.63 -4.73 -0.44
CA THR A 76 15.43 -5.96 -0.29
C THR A 76 16.50 -5.82 0.79
N PHE A 77 17.23 -4.70 0.84
CA PHE A 77 18.33 -4.52 1.77
C PHE A 77 17.92 -3.91 3.12
N ILE A 78 16.85 -3.14 3.17
CA ILE A 78 16.43 -2.44 4.39
C ILE A 78 15.20 -3.12 4.99
N THR A 79 14.09 -3.19 4.26
CA THR A 79 12.80 -3.59 4.82
C THR A 79 12.68 -5.09 5.05
N SER A 80 13.15 -5.91 4.09
CA SER A 80 13.08 -7.37 4.12
C SER A 80 13.79 -7.99 5.33
N PRO A 81 15.06 -7.66 5.65
CA PRO A 81 15.71 -8.25 6.82
C PRO A 81 14.99 -7.89 8.13
N ILE A 82 14.56 -6.63 8.28
CA ILE A 82 13.83 -6.17 9.47
C ILE A 82 12.50 -6.93 9.62
N ALA A 83 11.76 -7.12 8.52
CA ALA A 83 10.46 -7.78 8.53
C ALA A 83 10.56 -9.28 8.82
N VAL A 84 11.55 -9.98 8.25
CA VAL A 84 11.74 -11.42 8.44
C VAL A 84 12.25 -11.76 9.84
N ASP A 85 13.05 -10.87 10.43
CA ASP A 85 13.59 -11.04 11.78
C ASP A 85 12.57 -10.75 12.87
N THR A 86 11.78 -9.68 12.72
CA THR A 86 10.80 -9.28 13.73
C THR A 86 9.50 -10.06 13.61
N ARG A 87 9.04 -10.33 12.38
CA ARG A 87 7.75 -10.99 12.05
C ARG A 87 6.53 -10.35 12.70
N LEU A 88 6.67 -9.10 13.13
CA LEU A 88 5.61 -8.30 13.73
C LEU A 88 5.00 -7.39 12.68
N SER A 89 3.74 -7.00 12.90
CA SER A 89 3.16 -5.91 12.12
C SER A 89 3.96 -4.62 12.35
N LEU A 90 4.01 -3.76 11.33
CA LEU A 90 4.71 -2.47 11.40
C LEU A 90 4.23 -1.64 12.61
N TYR A 91 2.93 -1.68 12.89
CA TYR A 91 2.30 -1.00 14.03
C TYR A 91 2.81 -1.51 15.38
N THR A 92 2.93 -2.83 15.54
CA THR A 92 3.46 -3.42 16.78
C THR A 92 4.95 -3.15 16.95
N TYR A 93 5.72 -3.17 15.86
CA TYR A 93 7.14 -2.83 15.88
C TYR A 93 7.38 -1.36 16.24
N LEU A 94 6.60 -0.45 15.64
CA LEU A 94 6.67 0.98 15.94
C LEU A 94 6.27 1.27 17.40
N ASN A 95 5.21 0.63 17.90
CA ASN A 95 4.81 0.78 19.31
C ASN A 95 5.91 0.33 20.27
N LYS A 96 6.62 -0.76 19.93
CA LYS A 96 7.73 -1.29 20.73
C LYS A 96 8.94 -0.35 20.80
N ILE A 97 9.19 0.47 19.77
CA ILE A 97 10.38 1.34 19.70
C ILE A 97 10.08 2.78 20.12
N ALA A 98 8.91 3.31 19.73
CA ALA A 98 8.63 4.74 19.81
C ALA A 98 7.60 5.12 20.90
N GLY A 99 6.99 4.13 21.56
CA GLY A 99 5.98 4.33 22.60
C GLY A 99 4.63 4.84 22.09
N ASP A 100 3.67 4.95 23.00
CA ASP A 100 2.25 5.19 22.66
C ASP A 100 1.99 6.53 21.95
N SER A 101 2.75 7.58 22.26
CA SER A 101 2.50 8.93 21.72
C SER A 101 2.94 9.07 20.25
N MET A 102 4.11 8.51 19.90
CA MET A 102 4.60 8.52 18.52
C MET A 102 3.77 7.58 17.64
N THR A 103 3.31 6.45 18.19
CA THR A 103 2.42 5.51 17.50
C THR A 103 1.08 6.16 17.15
N LYS A 104 0.51 7.00 18.03
CA LYS A 104 -0.72 7.75 17.74
C LYS A 104 -0.54 8.75 16.60
N LEU A 105 0.58 9.48 16.55
CA LEU A 105 0.86 10.42 15.46
C LEU A 105 0.99 9.68 14.13
N TYR A 106 1.75 8.57 14.12
CA TYR A 106 1.92 7.75 12.93
C TYR A 106 0.60 7.14 12.45
N ASN A 107 -0.23 6.64 13.37
CA ASN A 107 -1.55 6.11 13.03
C ASN A 107 -2.45 7.18 12.39
N TRP A 108 -2.46 8.40 12.92
CA TRP A 108 -3.20 9.51 12.31
C TRP A 108 -2.67 9.90 10.93
N ALA A 109 -1.36 9.96 10.76
CA ALA A 109 -0.75 10.22 9.46
C ALA A 109 -1.11 9.12 8.45
N ASN A 110 -1.05 7.85 8.86
CA ASN A 110 -1.45 6.72 8.04
C ASN A 110 -2.93 6.79 7.64
N VAL A 111 -3.82 7.15 8.55
CA VAL A 111 -5.25 7.34 8.22
C VAL A 111 -5.43 8.37 7.12
N ILE A 112 -4.73 9.50 7.20
CA ILE A 112 -4.82 10.55 6.17
C ILE A 112 -4.23 10.05 4.85
N ILE A 113 -3.04 9.45 4.87
CA ILE A 113 -2.35 8.96 3.68
C ILE A 113 -3.18 7.87 2.98
N PHE A 114 -3.62 6.85 3.72
CA PHE A 114 -4.44 5.78 3.16
C PHE A 114 -5.79 6.30 2.65
N SER A 115 -6.42 7.23 3.35
CA SER A 115 -7.68 7.83 2.89
C SER A 115 -7.50 8.56 1.54
N VAL A 116 -6.44 9.36 1.40
CA VAL A 116 -6.13 10.06 0.14
C VAL A 116 -5.78 9.08 -0.98
N ILE A 117 -4.94 8.08 -0.71
CA ILE A 117 -4.56 7.06 -1.70
C ILE A 117 -5.80 6.27 -2.16
N SER A 118 -6.64 5.82 -1.22
CA SER A 118 -7.87 5.09 -1.54
C SER A 118 -8.83 5.95 -2.36
N ALA A 119 -9.02 7.24 -2.01
CA ALA A 119 -9.86 8.15 -2.78
C ALA A 119 -9.34 8.36 -4.21
N ALA A 120 -8.02 8.50 -4.37
CA ALA A 120 -7.38 8.62 -5.68
C ALA A 120 -7.56 7.34 -6.50
N MET A 121 -7.36 6.16 -5.91
CA MET A 121 -7.56 4.88 -6.59
C MET A 121 -9.00 4.68 -7.05
N ILE A 122 -9.98 4.95 -6.18
CA ILE A 122 -11.41 4.88 -6.53
C ILE A 122 -11.73 5.82 -7.71
N THR A 123 -11.18 7.03 -7.70
CA THR A 123 -11.40 8.02 -8.77
C THR A 123 -10.81 7.57 -10.11
N VAL A 124 -9.60 6.99 -10.10
CA VAL A 124 -8.98 6.43 -11.31
C VAL A 124 -9.79 5.25 -11.84
N SER A 125 -10.23 4.34 -10.98
CA SER A 125 -11.08 3.22 -11.36
C SER A 125 -12.43 3.68 -11.93
N ALA A 126 -13.09 4.63 -11.28
CA ALA A 126 -14.35 5.20 -11.77
C ALA A 126 -14.18 5.90 -13.12
N THR A 127 -13.06 6.60 -13.32
CA THR A 127 -12.73 7.24 -14.61
C THR A 127 -12.52 6.19 -15.70
N ALA A 128 -11.86 5.07 -15.40
CA ALA A 128 -11.69 3.97 -16.35
C ALA A 128 -13.03 3.33 -16.75
N VAL A 129 -13.91 3.06 -15.78
CA VAL A 129 -15.28 2.54 -16.04
C VAL A 129 -16.09 3.53 -16.87
N ARG A 130 -16.01 4.83 -16.55
CA ARG A 130 -16.67 5.89 -17.32
C ARG A 130 -16.27 5.85 -18.79
N PHE A 131 -14.98 5.74 -19.08
CA PHE A 131 -14.48 5.63 -20.46
C PHE A 131 -14.88 4.31 -21.13
N ALA A 132 -14.90 3.19 -20.39
CA ALA A 132 -15.28 1.89 -20.94
C ALA A 132 -16.75 1.81 -21.39
N PHE A 133 -17.65 2.50 -20.70
CA PHE A 133 -19.09 2.54 -20.99
C PHE A 133 -19.55 3.83 -21.69
N ASP A 134 -18.61 4.67 -22.13
CA ASP A 134 -18.87 5.96 -22.80
C ASP A 134 -19.84 6.87 -22.01
N ILE A 135 -19.75 6.84 -20.68
CA ILE A 135 -20.60 7.65 -19.80
C ILE A 135 -20.09 9.10 -19.85
N PRO A 136 -20.94 10.10 -20.15
CA PRO A 136 -20.50 11.48 -20.23
C PRO A 136 -19.99 12.00 -18.88
N ALA A 137 -18.93 12.82 -18.91
CA ALA A 137 -18.37 13.41 -17.71
C ALA A 137 -19.38 14.34 -17.03
N GLN A 138 -19.71 14.04 -15.77
CA GLN A 138 -20.64 14.84 -14.98
C GLN A 138 -19.84 15.89 -14.22
N LEU A 139 -19.89 17.13 -14.72
CA LEU A 139 -19.23 18.28 -14.10
C LEU A 139 -20.13 19.02 -13.11
N ASN A 140 -21.40 18.61 -13.01
CA ASN A 140 -22.38 19.19 -12.11
C ASN A 140 -22.22 18.62 -10.69
N TRP A 141 -22.49 19.45 -9.69
CA TRP A 141 -22.56 19.08 -8.28
C TRP A 141 -23.64 18.04 -7.93
N TYR A 142 -24.54 17.72 -8.86
CA TYR A 142 -25.52 16.64 -8.75
C TYR A 142 -25.34 15.60 -9.86
N PRO A 143 -25.58 14.31 -9.57
CA PRO A 143 -25.50 13.27 -10.57
C PRO A 143 -26.62 13.43 -11.60
N THR A 144 -26.24 13.50 -12.88
CA THR A 144 -27.17 13.56 -14.02
C THR A 144 -27.52 12.19 -14.61
N ASN A 145 -26.92 11.11 -14.09
CA ASN A 145 -27.11 9.75 -14.58
C ASN A 145 -27.11 8.79 -13.39
N MET A 146 -28.12 7.91 -13.32
CA MET A 146 -28.25 6.91 -12.25
C MET A 146 -27.08 5.93 -12.21
N TRP A 147 -26.44 5.66 -13.34
CA TRP A 147 -25.25 4.80 -13.45
C TRP A 147 -23.98 5.40 -12.79
N PHE A 148 -24.03 6.65 -12.31
CA PHE A 148 -22.94 7.27 -11.57
C PHE A 148 -23.09 7.13 -10.05
N VAL A 149 -24.29 6.77 -9.56
CA VAL A 149 -24.64 6.71 -8.14
C VAL A 149 -24.60 5.28 -7.59
N VAL A 150 -24.73 4.28 -8.48
CA VAL A 150 -24.72 2.84 -8.18
C VAL A 150 -23.39 2.25 -8.65
#